data_AF-A0A2K8ZBM5-F1
#
_entry.id   AF-A0A2K8ZBM5-F1
#
_cell.length_a   1.000
_cell.length_b   1.000
_cell.length_c   1.000
_cell.angle_alpha   90.00
_cell.angle_beta   90.00
_cell.angle_gamma   90.00
#
_symmetry.space_group_name_H-M   'P 1'
#
loop_
_entity.id
_entity.type
_entity.pdbx_description
1 polymer ?
#
loop_
_entity_poly.entity_id
_entity_poly.type
_entity_poly.pdbx_seq_one_letter_code
_entity_poly.pdbx_strand_id
1 'polypeptide(L)'
;MLRSYFKIAWRNLFNNKAYSVINIGGLAVGMAVAMLIGLWIYDELSFDTYHTHYDHIAQVMQHQTVDGQVSTNYSIPLPLEAELRSKYRENSPIKRIVLTSWIYGHVLDMGDRKFVKKGGFMQPDAPEMLSLRMLKGTRQGLRDPGSILLAESVAKAYFGDTDPMGKILKLDNKMAVRVTGVYQDLPHNTTFRDLTFIAPWDLLLNNDESVRQASQQWDNNSFQLFVQVADKADMGAISRLLKNSKLEHVDKNIALTKPEIFLEPMAHWHLHSDWKNGVNVGGRIQYVWLFGIIGLVVLLLACINFMNLSTARSEKRAKEVGIRKAVGSLRGQLIGQFFSESILVVALSFVLAMSGTVLSLPFFNDIADKQTAIPWSNPAYWIVSLVFCLLTGLVAGSYPALYLSAFNPLSVLKGTFKAGRFASLPRRVLVVLQFTVSVTLIIGTIRMLLENLVKIQYEYAS
;
A
#
# COMPACT_ATOMS: atom_id res chain seq x y z
N MET A 1 5.90 4.25 42.97
CA MET A 1 4.54 3.73 42.73
C MET A 1 4.44 2.84 41.49
N LEU A 2 4.91 3.26 40.30
CA LEU A 2 4.86 2.48 39.06
C LEU A 2 5.44 1.05 39.15
N ARG A 3 6.61 0.87 39.80
CA ARG A 3 7.19 -0.46 40.06
C ARG A 3 6.25 -1.41 40.82
N SER A 4 5.46 -0.88 41.75
CA SER A 4 4.49 -1.66 42.53
C SER A 4 3.32 -2.09 41.66
N TYR A 5 2.77 -1.18 40.85
CA TYR A 5 1.67 -1.49 39.93
C TYR A 5 2.06 -2.56 38.91
N PHE A 6 3.26 -2.46 38.34
CA PHE A 6 3.77 -3.47 37.41
C PHE A 6 3.95 -4.84 38.09
N LYS A 7 4.52 -4.87 39.30
CA LYS A 7 4.69 -6.11 40.08
C LYS A 7 3.34 -6.76 40.41
N ILE A 8 2.34 -5.96 40.77
CA ILE A 8 0.99 -6.45 41.06
C ILE A 8 0.33 -7.00 39.79
N ALA A 9 0.44 -6.29 38.66
CA ALA A 9 -0.09 -6.71 37.39
C ALA A 9 0.51 -8.05 36.92
N TRP A 10 1.84 -8.18 37.02
CA TRP A 10 2.55 -9.42 36.71
C TRP A 10 2.08 -10.58 37.58
N ARG A 11 1.99 -10.40 38.90
CA ARG A 11 1.51 -11.44 39.82
C ARG A 11 0.05 -11.85 39.52
N ASN A 12 -0.80 -10.90 39.15
CA ASN A 12 -2.19 -11.16 38.81
C ASN A 12 -2.32 -12.04 37.56
N LEU A 13 -1.47 -11.81 36.55
CA LEU A 13 -1.40 -12.61 35.33
C LEU A 13 -1.04 -14.08 35.60
N PHE A 14 -0.02 -14.34 36.41
CA PHE A 14 0.42 -15.71 36.73
C PHE A 14 -0.59 -16.48 37.59
N ASN A 15 -1.28 -15.79 38.49
CA ASN A 15 -2.28 -16.40 39.36
C ASN A 15 -3.59 -16.74 38.62
N ASN A 16 -3.81 -16.20 37.42
CA ASN A 16 -5.07 -16.30 36.67
C ASN A 16 -4.87 -16.84 35.24
N LYS A 17 -4.17 -17.97 35.11
CA LYS A 17 -3.71 -18.54 33.83
C LYS A 17 -4.76 -18.55 32.71
N ALA A 18 -5.96 -19.08 32.95
CA ALA A 18 -7.01 -19.16 31.90
C ALA A 18 -7.42 -17.78 31.37
N TYR A 19 -7.58 -16.79 32.25
CA TYR A 19 -7.92 -15.42 31.84
C TYR A 19 -6.77 -14.73 31.14
N SER A 20 -5.54 -14.96 31.60
CA SER A 20 -4.34 -14.41 30.97
C SER A 20 -4.20 -14.96 29.55
N VAL A 21 -4.33 -16.28 29.37
CA VAL A 21 -4.25 -16.92 28.04
C VAL A 21 -5.32 -16.41 27.09
N ILE A 22 -6.59 -16.36 27.51
CA ILE A 22 -7.69 -15.93 26.64
C ILE A 22 -7.55 -14.45 26.25
N ASN A 23 -7.20 -13.57 27.19
CA ASN A 23 -7.07 -12.15 26.91
C ASN A 23 -5.82 -11.81 26.11
N ILE A 24 -4.68 -12.39 26.49
CA ILE A 24 -3.43 -12.18 25.78
C ILE A 24 -3.57 -12.73 24.36
N GLY A 25 -4.06 -13.96 24.20
CA GLY A 25 -4.27 -14.58 22.88
C GLY A 25 -5.29 -13.82 22.02
N GLY A 26 -6.44 -13.45 22.57
CA GLY A 26 -7.48 -12.72 21.83
C GLY A 26 -7.01 -11.34 21.37
N LEU A 27 -6.32 -10.59 22.24
CA LEU A 27 -5.70 -9.32 21.86
C LEU A 27 -4.56 -9.53 20.86
N ALA A 28 -3.72 -10.55 21.03
CA ALA A 28 -2.61 -10.84 20.12
C ALA A 28 -3.10 -11.11 18.70
N VAL A 29 -4.16 -11.92 18.55
CA VAL A 29 -4.77 -12.20 17.23
C VAL A 29 -5.36 -10.92 16.62
N GLY A 30 -6.17 -10.17 17.38
CA GLY A 30 -6.76 -8.93 16.87
C GLY A 30 -5.72 -7.87 16.48
N MET A 31 -4.65 -7.74 17.27
CA MET A 31 -3.52 -6.86 16.98
C MET A 31 -2.73 -7.35 15.77
N ALA A 32 -2.46 -8.65 15.64
CA ALA A 32 -1.74 -9.20 14.49
C ALA A 32 -2.49 -8.95 13.17
N VAL A 33 -3.81 -9.13 13.16
CA VAL A 33 -4.66 -8.82 12.00
C VAL A 33 -4.62 -7.32 11.67
N ALA A 34 -4.78 -6.45 12.67
CA ALA A 34 -4.70 -5.01 12.48
C ALA A 34 -3.31 -4.57 11.97
N MET A 35 -2.24 -5.22 12.42
CA MET A 35 -0.87 -4.95 11.96
C MET A 35 -0.64 -5.42 10.52
N LEU A 36 -1.13 -6.59 10.13
CA LEU A 36 -1.05 -7.06 8.73
C LEU A 36 -1.79 -6.11 7.79
N ILE A 37 -3.02 -5.71 8.16
CA ILE A 37 -3.78 -4.71 7.41
C ILE A 37 -3.04 -3.38 7.36
N GLY A 38 -2.46 -2.93 8.47
CA GLY A 38 -1.68 -1.70 8.53
C GLY A 38 -0.43 -1.72 7.63
N LEU A 39 0.28 -2.85 7.59
CA LEU A 39 1.43 -3.06 6.68
C LEU A 39 0.98 -3.03 5.21
N TRP A 40 -0.15 -3.66 4.89
CA TRP A 40 -0.71 -3.63 3.55
C TRP A 40 -1.17 -2.22 3.14
N ILE A 41 -1.85 -1.48 4.03
CA ILE A 41 -2.24 -0.09 3.78
C ILE A 41 -0.99 0.77 3.55
N TYR A 42 0.06 0.56 4.34
CA TYR A 42 1.32 1.28 4.15
C TYR A 42 1.95 0.97 2.79
N ASP A 43 1.96 -0.30 2.36
CA ASP A 43 2.44 -0.70 1.03
C ASP A 43 1.64 -0.04 -0.11
N GLU A 44 0.31 0.01 0.00
CA GLU A 44 -0.58 0.64 -0.98
C GLU A 44 -0.42 2.17 -1.03
N LEU A 45 -0.28 2.83 0.13
CA LEU A 45 -0.11 4.29 0.20
C LEU A 45 1.31 4.75 -0.16
N SER A 46 2.29 3.86 -0.09
CA SER A 46 3.68 4.12 -0.51
C SER A 46 3.98 3.67 -1.93
N PHE A 47 2.96 3.22 -2.68
CA PHE A 47 3.13 2.77 -4.05
C PHE A 47 3.69 3.90 -4.92
N ASP A 48 4.69 3.59 -5.76
CA ASP A 48 5.45 4.51 -6.62
C ASP A 48 6.30 5.59 -5.91
N THR A 49 6.32 5.63 -4.58
CA THR A 49 7.15 6.60 -3.81
C THR A 49 8.65 6.29 -3.80
N TYR A 50 9.07 5.19 -4.43
CA TYR A 50 10.49 4.79 -4.55
C TYR A 50 11.32 5.82 -5.34
N HIS A 51 10.71 6.49 -6.31
CA HIS A 51 11.39 7.48 -7.14
C HIS A 51 11.57 8.80 -6.37
N THR A 52 12.76 9.39 -6.40
CA THR A 52 13.09 10.58 -5.59
C THR A 52 12.17 11.78 -5.89
N HIS A 53 11.69 11.89 -7.12
CA HIS A 53 10.85 13.00 -7.58
C HIS A 53 9.44 12.52 -7.99
N TYR A 54 8.91 11.46 -7.35
CA TYR A 54 7.63 10.87 -7.73
C TYR A 54 6.48 11.91 -7.74
N ASP A 55 6.52 12.89 -6.84
CA ASP A 55 5.56 13.99 -6.72
C ASP A 55 5.63 15.01 -7.87
N HIS A 56 6.71 14.98 -8.65
CA HIS A 56 6.93 15.83 -9.82
C HIS A 56 6.85 15.06 -11.15
N ILE A 57 6.55 13.76 -11.12
CA ILE A 57 6.40 12.95 -12.33
C ILE A 57 4.90 12.79 -12.62
N ALA A 58 4.53 12.93 -13.89
CA ALA A 58 3.18 12.69 -14.36
C ALA A 58 3.19 11.90 -15.67
N GLN A 59 2.13 11.13 -15.89
CA GLN A 59 1.85 10.50 -17.17
C GLN A 59 0.98 11.45 -17.98
N VAL A 60 1.30 11.60 -19.26
CA VAL A 60 0.45 12.33 -20.19
C VAL A 60 -0.67 11.39 -20.63
N MET A 61 -1.91 11.76 -20.32
CA MET A 61 -3.11 10.99 -20.61
C MET A 61 -4.02 11.80 -21.53
N GLN A 62 -5.01 11.14 -22.12
CA GLN A 62 -6.01 11.81 -22.94
C GLN A 62 -7.44 11.40 -22.60
N HIS A 63 -8.35 12.36 -22.71
CA HIS A 63 -9.78 12.11 -22.81
C HIS A 63 -10.23 12.13 -24.27
N GLN A 64 -11.16 11.26 -24.63
CA GLN A 64 -11.82 11.28 -25.93
C GLN A 64 -13.32 11.04 -25.75
N THR A 65 -14.12 11.89 -26.38
CA THR A 65 -15.58 11.85 -26.35
C THR A 65 -16.11 11.14 -27.59
N VAL A 66 -16.79 10.02 -27.41
CA VAL A 66 -17.46 9.29 -28.51
C VAL A 66 -18.89 9.01 -28.06
N ASP A 67 -19.86 9.35 -28.91
CA ASP A 67 -21.30 9.17 -28.63
C ASP A 67 -21.76 9.71 -27.26
N GLY A 68 -21.19 10.84 -26.85
CA GLY A 68 -21.49 11.51 -25.57
C GLY A 68 -20.83 10.86 -24.34
N GLN A 69 -20.07 9.77 -24.50
CA GLN A 69 -19.28 9.16 -23.43
C GLN A 69 -17.82 9.56 -23.53
N VAL A 70 -17.21 9.91 -22.40
CA VAL A 70 -15.81 10.32 -22.34
C VAL A 70 -14.97 9.15 -21.85
N SER A 71 -14.17 8.58 -22.75
CA SER A 71 -13.14 7.59 -22.44
C SER A 71 -11.85 8.27 -22.00
N THR A 72 -11.08 7.63 -21.13
CA THR A 72 -9.79 8.11 -20.64
C THR A 72 -8.73 7.07 -20.95
N ASN A 73 -7.67 7.46 -21.64
CA ASN A 73 -6.65 6.56 -22.15
C ASN A 73 -5.25 7.00 -21.71
N TYR A 74 -4.42 6.00 -21.43
CA TYR A 74 -2.99 6.14 -21.08
C TYR A 74 -2.07 6.22 -22.30
N SER A 75 -2.57 5.79 -23.46
CA SER A 75 -1.84 5.80 -24.72
C SER A 75 -1.95 7.16 -25.39
N ILE A 76 -0.87 7.63 -26.00
CA ILE A 76 -0.78 8.89 -26.73
C ILE A 76 -0.16 8.67 -28.12
N PRO A 77 -0.34 9.60 -29.07
CA PRO A 77 0.30 9.49 -30.36
C PRO A 77 1.76 9.94 -30.32
N LEU A 78 2.61 9.27 -31.09
CA LEU A 78 4.05 9.55 -31.16
C LEU A 78 4.37 11.04 -31.40
N PRO A 79 3.75 11.75 -32.37
CA PRO A 79 4.08 13.16 -32.64
C PRO A 79 3.79 14.12 -31.47
N LEU A 80 2.98 13.70 -30.47
CA LEU A 80 2.73 14.52 -29.29
C LEU A 80 4.01 14.81 -28.51
N GLU A 81 4.97 13.88 -28.48
CA GLU A 81 6.24 14.12 -27.78
C GLU A 81 7.02 15.27 -28.41
N ALA A 82 7.13 15.29 -29.74
CA ALA A 82 7.85 16.33 -30.46
C ALA A 82 7.16 17.69 -30.32
N GLU A 83 5.82 17.69 -30.33
CA GLU A 83 5.00 18.86 -30.10
C GLU A 83 5.21 19.45 -28.69
N LEU A 84 5.18 18.60 -27.65
CA LEU A 84 5.43 19.07 -26.30
C LEU A 84 6.87 19.59 -26.16
N ARG A 85 7.84 18.91 -26.77
CA ARG A 85 9.24 19.31 -26.71
C ARG A 85 9.51 20.61 -27.47
N SER A 86 8.79 20.90 -28.55
CA SER A 86 8.95 22.13 -29.33
C SER A 86 8.32 23.33 -28.62
N LYS A 87 7.08 23.20 -28.12
CA LYS A 87 6.34 24.27 -27.47
C LYS A 87 6.87 24.63 -26.08
N TYR A 88 7.48 23.67 -25.37
CA TYR A 88 7.75 23.79 -23.95
C TYR A 88 9.25 23.57 -23.60
N ARG A 89 10.18 24.03 -24.46
CA ARG A 89 11.64 23.82 -24.29
C ARG A 89 12.37 24.92 -23.50
N GLU A 90 12.04 26.18 -23.70
CA GLU A 90 12.72 27.32 -23.05
C GLU A 90 11.82 27.95 -21.98
N ASN A 91 12.31 28.06 -20.74
CA ASN A 91 11.60 28.60 -19.56
C ASN A 91 10.27 27.91 -19.20
N SER A 92 10.13 26.66 -19.61
CA SER A 92 8.91 25.88 -19.44
C SER A 92 8.80 25.22 -18.05
N PRO A 93 7.57 25.01 -17.55
CA PRO A 93 7.31 24.23 -16.33
C PRO A 93 7.67 22.73 -16.45
N ILE A 94 8.06 22.24 -17.64
CA ILE A 94 8.42 20.83 -17.89
C ILE A 94 9.94 20.68 -17.99
N LYS A 95 10.54 19.91 -17.09
CA LYS A 95 11.99 19.65 -16.99
C LYS A 95 12.44 18.51 -17.90
N ARG A 96 11.64 17.44 -18.00
CA ARG A 96 11.95 16.25 -18.82
C ARG A 96 10.68 15.74 -19.48
N ILE A 97 10.85 15.21 -20.70
CA ILE A 97 9.82 14.52 -21.47
C ILE A 97 10.44 13.21 -21.90
N VAL A 98 9.77 12.10 -21.60
CA VAL A 98 10.25 10.73 -21.84
C VAL A 98 9.14 9.94 -22.52
N LEU A 99 9.33 9.69 -23.81
CA LEU A 99 8.52 8.74 -24.57
C LEU A 99 8.99 7.31 -24.30
N THR A 100 8.02 6.42 -24.19
CA THR A 100 8.25 5.00 -23.91
C THR A 100 7.29 4.11 -24.67
N SER A 101 7.75 2.89 -24.98
CA SER A 101 6.85 1.78 -25.31
C SER A 101 6.23 1.23 -24.02
N TRP A 102 5.19 0.42 -24.19
CA TRP A 102 4.71 -0.44 -23.13
C TRP A 102 5.77 -1.46 -22.70
N ILE A 103 5.63 -1.95 -21.47
CA ILE A 103 6.46 -3.02 -20.91
C ILE A 103 5.88 -4.35 -21.38
N TYR A 104 6.59 -5.02 -22.28
CA TYR A 104 6.19 -6.31 -22.83
C TYR A 104 7.29 -7.36 -22.68
N GLY A 105 6.93 -8.63 -22.87
CA GLY A 105 7.89 -9.72 -22.91
C GLY A 105 8.69 -9.70 -24.19
N HIS A 106 10.01 -9.53 -24.07
CA HIS A 106 10.97 -9.60 -25.17
C HIS A 106 11.94 -10.74 -24.97
N VAL A 107 12.42 -11.31 -26.07
CA VAL A 107 13.43 -12.36 -26.04
C VAL A 107 14.80 -11.72 -25.91
N LEU A 108 15.48 -11.97 -24.81
CA LEU A 108 16.92 -11.72 -24.68
C LEU A 108 17.67 -13.02 -24.99
N ASP A 109 18.63 -12.96 -25.90
CA ASP A 109 19.36 -14.12 -26.39
C ASP A 109 20.87 -13.86 -26.27
N MET A 110 21.57 -14.80 -25.62
CA MET A 110 23.02 -14.85 -25.48
C MET A 110 23.57 -16.22 -25.92
N GLY A 111 23.04 -16.79 -27.01
CA GLY A 111 23.45 -18.09 -27.52
C GLY A 111 22.89 -19.25 -26.70
N ASP A 112 23.60 -19.69 -25.66
CA ASP A 112 23.20 -20.80 -24.79
C ASP A 112 22.11 -20.42 -23.77
N ARG A 113 21.97 -19.11 -23.48
CA ARG A 113 20.96 -18.57 -22.56
C ARG A 113 19.95 -17.72 -23.31
N LYS A 114 18.68 -18.10 -23.19
CA LYS A 114 17.58 -17.41 -23.87
C LYS A 114 16.36 -17.35 -22.96
N PHE A 115 15.96 -16.14 -22.59
CA PHE A 115 14.83 -15.93 -21.69
C PHE A 115 13.92 -14.82 -22.19
N VAL A 116 12.62 -15.01 -22.03
CA VAL A 116 11.64 -13.92 -22.16
C VAL A 116 11.73 -13.05 -20.92
N LYS A 117 12.02 -11.76 -21.11
CA LYS A 117 12.13 -10.77 -20.04
C LYS A 117 11.25 -9.58 -20.36
N LYS A 118 10.62 -9.02 -19.33
CA LYS A 118 9.76 -7.85 -19.50
C LYS A 118 10.61 -6.58 -19.53
N GLY A 119 10.44 -5.76 -20.55
CA GLY A 119 11.18 -4.51 -20.68
C GLY A 119 10.49 -3.57 -21.65
N GLY A 120 11.04 -2.37 -21.79
CA GLY A 120 10.50 -1.35 -22.67
C GLY A 120 11.60 -0.55 -23.37
N PHE A 121 11.21 0.09 -24.46
CA PHE A 121 12.03 1.05 -25.18
C PHE A 121 11.72 2.44 -24.64
N MET A 122 12.73 3.16 -24.17
CA MET A 122 12.55 4.45 -23.51
C MET A 122 13.57 5.48 -24.01
N GLN A 123 13.18 6.75 -24.00
CA GLN A 123 14.12 7.84 -24.30
C GLN A 123 15.24 7.96 -23.24
N PRO A 124 16.41 8.56 -23.59
CA PRO A 124 17.60 8.55 -22.74
C PRO A 124 17.46 9.20 -21.36
N ASP A 125 16.46 10.06 -21.16
CA ASP A 125 16.20 10.72 -19.88
C ASP A 125 15.42 9.84 -18.87
N ALA A 126 14.91 8.68 -19.29
CA ALA A 126 14.12 7.78 -18.45
C ALA A 126 14.84 7.32 -17.17
N PRO A 127 16.12 6.87 -17.21
CA PRO A 127 16.81 6.41 -16.01
C PRO A 127 16.99 7.51 -14.96
N GLU A 128 17.10 8.76 -15.40
CA GLU A 128 17.23 9.94 -14.55
C GLU A 128 15.89 10.38 -13.98
N MET A 129 14.82 10.39 -14.79
CA MET A 129 13.45 10.63 -14.32
C MET A 129 13.03 9.61 -13.26
N LEU A 130 13.24 8.31 -13.54
CA LEU A 130 12.95 7.21 -12.62
C LEU A 130 13.99 7.06 -11.50
N SER A 131 14.96 7.97 -11.39
CA SER A 131 15.91 7.97 -10.28
C SER A 131 16.66 6.63 -10.10
N LEU A 132 16.90 5.87 -11.17
CA LEU A 132 17.35 4.48 -11.06
C LEU A 132 18.66 4.38 -10.28
N ARG A 133 18.72 3.46 -9.32
CA ARG A 133 19.95 3.21 -8.56
C ARG A 133 20.88 2.32 -9.39
N MET A 134 21.88 2.92 -9.99
CA MET A 134 22.87 2.20 -10.79
C MET A 134 23.83 1.42 -9.89
N LEU A 135 24.00 0.13 -10.16
CA LEU A 135 25.03 -0.73 -9.57
C LEU A 135 26.31 -0.75 -10.42
N LYS A 136 26.14 -0.67 -11.75
CA LYS A 136 27.22 -0.55 -12.73
C LYS A 136 26.84 0.44 -13.83
N GLY A 137 27.82 1.14 -14.40
CA GLY A 137 27.58 2.16 -15.42
C GLY A 137 26.93 3.43 -14.87
N THR A 138 26.32 4.23 -15.75
CA THR A 138 25.66 5.49 -15.38
C THR A 138 24.25 5.55 -15.94
N ARG A 139 23.42 6.46 -15.43
CA ARG A 139 22.06 6.72 -15.94
C ARG A 139 22.03 7.23 -17.38
N GLN A 140 23.17 7.66 -17.93
CA GLN A 140 23.30 8.08 -19.33
C GLN A 140 23.51 6.89 -20.29
N GLY A 141 23.49 5.65 -19.78
CA GLY A 141 23.79 4.45 -20.56
C GLY A 141 22.88 4.20 -21.77
N LEU A 142 21.73 4.88 -21.88
CA LEU A 142 20.80 4.79 -23.02
C LEU A 142 21.10 5.75 -24.18
N ARG A 143 22.14 6.60 -24.08
CA ARG A 143 22.47 7.56 -25.15
C ARG A 143 23.04 6.90 -26.41
N ASP A 144 23.61 5.71 -26.29
CA ASP A 144 24.04 4.90 -27.43
C ASP A 144 22.82 4.10 -27.95
N PRO A 145 22.38 4.27 -29.22
CA PRO A 145 21.23 3.55 -29.77
C PRO A 145 21.36 2.03 -29.72
N GLY A 146 22.58 1.49 -29.69
CA GLY A 146 22.86 0.06 -29.57
C GLY A 146 23.04 -0.42 -28.14
N SER A 147 22.51 0.29 -27.14
CA SER A 147 22.71 -0.04 -25.72
C SER A 147 21.54 -0.77 -25.08
N ILE A 148 21.78 -1.32 -23.87
CA ILE A 148 20.74 -1.85 -22.99
C ILE A 148 21.14 -1.65 -21.52
N LEU A 149 20.19 -1.24 -20.70
CA LEU A 149 20.30 -1.27 -19.23
C LEU A 149 19.57 -2.50 -18.71
N LEU A 150 20.19 -3.24 -17.80
CA LEU A 150 19.62 -4.46 -17.21
C LEU A 150 19.32 -4.27 -15.73
N ALA A 151 18.23 -4.84 -15.24
CA ALA A 151 18.05 -5.03 -13.80
C ALA A 151 19.07 -6.06 -13.27
N GLU A 152 19.43 -5.95 -11.99
CA GLU A 152 20.43 -6.81 -11.35
C GLU A 152 20.09 -8.31 -11.49
N SER A 153 18.83 -8.69 -11.27
CA SER A 153 18.36 -10.06 -11.42
C SER A 153 18.58 -10.62 -12.84
N VAL A 154 18.34 -9.81 -13.88
CA VAL A 154 18.57 -10.20 -15.27
C VAL A 154 20.06 -10.31 -15.55
N ALA A 155 20.86 -9.34 -15.11
CA ALA A 155 22.31 -9.39 -15.26
C ALA A 155 22.89 -10.67 -14.62
N LYS A 156 22.47 -11.03 -13.39
CA LYS A 156 22.90 -12.26 -12.73
C LYS A 156 22.48 -13.52 -13.48
N ALA A 157 21.26 -13.56 -14.03
CA ALA A 157 20.79 -14.72 -14.80
C ALA A 157 21.65 -15.00 -16.04
N TYR A 158 22.11 -13.96 -16.75
CA TYR A 158 22.93 -14.11 -17.95
C TYR A 158 24.42 -14.25 -17.68
N PHE A 159 24.95 -13.52 -16.68
CA PHE A 159 26.40 -13.38 -16.50
C PHE A 159 26.93 -14.04 -15.21
N GLY A 160 26.06 -14.48 -14.30
CA GLY A 160 26.44 -14.94 -12.97
C GLY A 160 27.20 -13.84 -12.24
N ASP A 161 28.40 -14.17 -11.75
CA ASP A 161 29.31 -13.22 -11.10
C ASP A 161 30.26 -12.50 -12.08
N THR A 162 30.17 -12.81 -13.38
CA THR A 162 31.00 -12.19 -14.42
C THR A 162 30.55 -10.75 -14.67
N ASP A 163 31.47 -9.86 -15.02
CA ASP A 163 31.11 -8.48 -15.35
C ASP A 163 30.26 -8.41 -16.65
N PRO A 164 29.00 -7.94 -16.58
CA PRO A 164 28.13 -7.88 -17.75
C PRO A 164 28.46 -6.70 -18.67
N MET A 165 29.23 -5.71 -18.19
CA MET A 165 29.48 -4.46 -18.92
C MET A 165 30.17 -4.71 -20.27
N GLY A 166 29.68 -4.04 -21.31
CA GLY A 166 30.23 -4.13 -22.66
C GLY A 166 29.92 -5.43 -23.40
N LYS A 167 29.30 -6.43 -22.75
CA LYS A 167 28.85 -7.66 -23.41
C LYS A 167 27.67 -7.38 -24.32
N ILE A 168 27.54 -8.22 -25.35
CA ILE A 168 26.48 -8.09 -26.37
C ILE A 168 25.42 -9.16 -26.10
N LEU A 169 24.16 -8.74 -26.17
CA LEU A 169 22.97 -9.58 -26.18
C LEU A 169 22.22 -9.33 -27.49
N LYS A 170 21.35 -10.27 -27.88
CA LYS A 170 20.45 -10.11 -29.00
C LYS A 170 19.02 -9.98 -28.49
N LEU A 171 18.42 -8.82 -28.71
CA LEU A 171 17.02 -8.52 -28.38
C LEU A 171 16.11 -8.92 -29.56
N ASP A 172 15.07 -9.69 -29.26
CA ASP A 172 14.08 -10.25 -30.19
C ASP A 172 14.69 -10.95 -31.41
N ASN A 173 15.83 -11.62 -31.19
CA ASN A 173 16.59 -12.33 -32.21
C ASN A 173 17.05 -11.47 -33.40
N LYS A 174 16.98 -10.13 -33.31
CA LYS A 174 17.26 -9.22 -34.41
C LYS A 174 18.23 -8.10 -34.02
N MET A 175 18.03 -7.48 -32.87
CA MET A 175 18.74 -6.27 -32.46
C MET A 175 19.94 -6.63 -31.56
N ALA A 176 21.16 -6.40 -32.04
CA ALA A 176 22.34 -6.53 -31.20
C ALA A 176 22.47 -5.33 -30.26
N VAL A 177 22.50 -5.58 -28.96
CA VAL A 177 22.56 -4.55 -27.92
C VAL A 177 23.72 -4.80 -26.96
N ARG A 178 24.43 -3.75 -26.58
CA ARG A 178 25.55 -3.76 -25.64
C ARG A 178 25.09 -3.34 -24.26
N VAL A 179 25.46 -4.12 -23.24
CA VAL A 179 25.16 -3.74 -21.84
C VAL A 179 25.98 -2.52 -21.45
N THR A 180 25.30 -1.41 -21.16
CA THR A 180 25.92 -0.13 -20.76
C THR A 180 25.67 0.24 -19.30
N GLY A 181 24.86 -0.56 -18.60
CA GLY A 181 24.65 -0.38 -17.17
C GLY A 181 23.77 -1.47 -16.56
N VAL A 182 23.87 -1.57 -15.23
CA VAL A 182 23.03 -2.45 -14.41
C VAL A 182 22.43 -1.63 -13.30
N TYR A 183 21.11 -1.68 -13.13
CA TYR A 183 20.39 -1.00 -12.05
C TYR A 183 19.84 -2.00 -11.03
N GLN A 184 19.67 -1.56 -9.79
CA GLN A 184 19.02 -2.34 -8.74
C GLN A 184 17.60 -2.70 -9.15
N ASP A 185 17.17 -3.95 -8.96
CA ASP A 185 15.78 -4.35 -9.21
C ASP A 185 14.81 -3.39 -8.51
N LEU A 186 13.78 -2.99 -9.24
CA LEU A 186 12.74 -2.09 -8.72
C LEU A 186 11.89 -2.83 -7.69
N PRO A 187 11.41 -2.14 -6.63
CA PRO A 187 10.63 -2.79 -5.60
C PRO A 187 9.28 -3.26 -6.13
N HIS A 188 8.61 -4.16 -5.41
CA HIS A 188 7.33 -4.71 -5.86
C HIS A 188 6.18 -3.70 -5.85
N ASN A 189 6.29 -2.64 -5.04
CA ASN A 189 5.30 -1.57 -4.88
C ASN A 189 5.53 -0.39 -5.84
N THR A 190 5.81 -0.67 -7.12
CA THR A 190 5.85 0.35 -8.17
C THR A 190 5.18 -0.15 -9.46
N THR A 191 4.61 0.79 -10.21
CA THR A 191 4.10 0.59 -11.58
C THR A 191 5.16 -0.02 -12.49
N PHE A 192 6.45 0.24 -12.22
CA PHE A 192 7.57 -0.28 -13.00
C PHE A 192 8.14 -1.60 -12.46
N ARG A 193 7.45 -2.33 -11.57
CA ARG A 193 7.95 -3.58 -10.94
C ARG A 193 8.43 -4.64 -11.95
N ASP A 194 7.79 -4.67 -13.13
CA ASP A 194 8.08 -5.61 -14.21
C ASP A 194 9.17 -5.12 -15.18
N LEU A 195 9.71 -3.92 -15.00
CA LEU A 195 10.74 -3.34 -15.87
C LEU A 195 12.10 -3.97 -15.57
N THR A 196 12.41 -5.08 -16.24
CA THR A 196 13.65 -5.85 -16.02
C THR A 196 14.80 -5.51 -16.97
N PHE A 197 14.51 -4.77 -18.04
CA PHE A 197 15.52 -4.08 -18.85
C PHE A 197 14.93 -2.82 -19.50
N ILE A 198 15.82 -1.93 -19.95
CA ILE A 198 15.47 -0.74 -20.73
C ILE A 198 16.38 -0.68 -21.96
N ALA A 199 15.77 -0.58 -23.15
CA ALA A 199 16.46 -0.33 -24.41
C ALA A 199 16.18 1.11 -24.90
N PRO A 200 17.07 1.73 -25.68
CA PRO A 200 16.85 3.06 -26.24
C PRO A 200 15.65 3.10 -27.19
N TRP A 201 14.85 4.16 -27.11
CA TRP A 201 13.75 4.43 -28.05
C TRP A 201 14.18 4.39 -29.52
N ASP A 202 15.35 4.96 -29.83
CA ASP A 202 15.88 5.01 -31.20
C ASP A 202 16.16 3.61 -31.77
N LEU A 203 16.43 2.62 -30.92
CA LEU A 203 16.58 1.24 -31.35
C LEU A 203 15.27 0.70 -31.93
N LEU A 204 14.14 0.97 -31.27
CA LEU A 204 12.81 0.58 -31.75
C LEU A 204 12.47 1.31 -33.04
N LEU A 205 12.63 2.63 -33.07
CA LEU A 205 12.35 3.46 -34.24
C LEU A 205 13.13 3.00 -35.48
N ASN A 206 14.39 2.60 -35.31
CA ASN A 206 15.22 2.14 -36.41
C ASN A 206 14.87 0.71 -36.88
N ASN A 207 14.25 -0.12 -36.05
CA ASN A 207 14.00 -1.53 -36.35
C ASN A 207 12.52 -1.87 -36.60
N ASP A 208 11.58 -0.96 -36.33
CA ASP A 208 10.14 -1.17 -36.52
C ASP A 208 9.55 -0.13 -37.49
N GLU A 209 9.09 -0.60 -38.65
CA GLU A 209 8.49 0.26 -39.67
C GLU A 209 7.16 0.88 -39.22
N SER A 210 6.36 0.16 -38.43
CA SER A 210 5.09 0.66 -37.93
C SER A 210 5.28 1.84 -36.99
N VAL A 211 6.34 1.80 -36.17
CA VAL A 211 6.72 2.90 -35.26
C VAL A 211 7.24 4.11 -36.05
N ARG A 212 7.98 3.91 -37.15
CA ARG A 212 8.37 5.01 -38.04
C ARG A 212 7.18 5.68 -38.70
N GLN A 213 6.23 4.90 -39.20
CA GLN A 213 5.00 5.45 -39.79
C GLN A 213 4.17 6.22 -38.75
N ALA A 214 4.16 5.72 -37.50
CA ALA A 214 3.46 6.37 -36.40
C ALA A 214 3.98 7.78 -36.07
N SER A 215 5.21 8.14 -36.48
CA SER A 215 5.78 9.47 -36.19
C SER A 215 5.05 10.62 -36.85
N GLN A 216 4.22 10.35 -37.86
CA GLN A 216 3.38 11.34 -38.54
C GLN A 216 1.88 11.14 -38.29
N GLN A 217 1.49 10.12 -37.51
CA GLN A 217 0.11 9.71 -37.29
C GLN A 217 -0.39 10.20 -35.92
N TRP A 218 -1.24 11.23 -35.94
CA TRP A 218 -1.85 11.79 -34.72
C TRP A 218 -3.03 10.95 -34.18
N ASP A 219 -3.55 10.05 -34.99
CA ASP A 219 -4.63 9.12 -34.68
C ASP A 219 -4.11 7.83 -34.02
N ASN A 220 -2.85 7.47 -34.25
CA ASN A 220 -2.21 6.27 -33.72
C ASN A 220 -1.81 6.42 -32.23
N ASN A 221 -2.67 5.99 -31.30
CA ASN A 221 -2.45 6.08 -29.85
C ASN A 221 -1.86 4.78 -29.27
N SER A 222 -0.56 4.55 -29.47
CA SER A 222 0.09 3.30 -29.07
C SER A 222 1.21 3.43 -28.03
N PHE A 223 1.60 4.65 -27.63
CA PHE A 223 2.78 4.88 -26.80
C PHE A 223 2.43 5.54 -25.47
N GLN A 224 3.37 5.52 -24.52
CA GLN A 224 3.22 6.20 -23.24
C GLN A 224 4.22 7.37 -23.17
N LEU A 225 3.77 8.49 -22.61
CA LEU A 225 4.61 9.67 -22.44
C LEU A 225 4.58 10.09 -20.98
N PHE A 226 5.76 10.28 -20.42
CA PHE A 226 5.95 10.75 -19.06
C PHE A 226 6.64 12.10 -19.07
N VAL A 227 6.26 12.94 -18.12
CA VAL A 227 6.87 14.25 -17.91
C VAL A 227 7.34 14.38 -16.48
N GLN A 228 8.46 15.06 -16.30
CA GLN A 228 8.89 15.55 -15.00
C GLN A 228 8.76 17.06 -15.01
N VAL A 229 7.95 17.60 -14.11
CA VAL A 229 7.74 19.05 -13.99
C VAL A 229 8.80 19.68 -13.07
N ALA A 230 8.95 21.00 -13.14
CA ALA A 230 9.82 21.74 -12.24
C ALA A 230 9.25 21.82 -10.81
N ASP A 231 10.11 22.01 -9.81
CA ASP A 231 9.78 21.90 -8.37
C ASP A 231 8.64 22.81 -7.86
N LYS A 232 8.29 23.85 -8.62
CA LYS A 232 7.23 24.82 -8.29
C LYS A 232 6.12 24.87 -9.32
N ALA A 233 6.10 23.93 -10.26
CA ALA A 233 5.14 23.91 -11.34
C ALA A 233 3.82 23.28 -10.90
N ASP A 234 2.71 23.90 -11.27
CA ASP A 234 1.37 23.37 -11.05
C ASP A 234 0.96 22.46 -12.21
N MET A 235 0.85 21.15 -11.95
CA MET A 235 0.42 20.17 -12.97
C MET A 235 -0.98 20.49 -13.52
N GLY A 236 -1.89 21.08 -12.73
CA GLY A 236 -3.21 21.49 -13.20
C GLY A 236 -3.16 22.69 -14.16
N ALA A 237 -2.26 23.64 -13.92
CA ALA A 237 -1.97 24.72 -14.87
C ALA A 237 -1.35 24.16 -16.18
N ILE A 238 -0.41 23.22 -16.08
CA ILE A 238 0.19 22.58 -17.27
C ILE A 238 -0.88 21.81 -18.05
N SER A 239 -1.72 21.00 -17.40
CA SER A 239 -2.82 20.28 -18.05
C SER A 239 -3.74 21.20 -18.85
N ARG A 240 -4.03 22.41 -18.35
CA ARG A 240 -4.81 23.41 -19.10
C ARG A 240 -4.09 23.93 -20.35
N LEU A 241 -2.76 24.04 -20.30
CA LEU A 241 -1.94 24.43 -21.45
C LEU A 241 -1.86 23.31 -22.50
N LEU A 242 -1.74 22.06 -22.05
CA LEU A 242 -1.63 20.89 -22.93
C LEU A 242 -2.96 20.49 -23.58
N LYS A 243 -4.08 20.92 -23.02
CA LYS A 243 -5.44 20.48 -23.36
C LYS A 243 -5.65 20.25 -24.87
N ASN A 244 -5.28 21.22 -25.70
CA ASN A 244 -5.55 21.21 -27.14
C ASN A 244 -4.37 20.73 -28.00
N SER A 245 -3.26 20.27 -27.42
CA SER A 245 -2.04 19.90 -28.17
C SER A 245 -2.29 18.86 -29.28
N LYS A 246 -3.21 17.92 -29.04
CA LYS A 246 -3.64 16.94 -30.07
C LYS A 246 -4.71 17.51 -31.01
N LEU A 247 -5.67 18.28 -30.48
CA LEU A 247 -6.79 18.83 -31.26
C LEU A 247 -6.33 19.71 -32.42
N GLU A 248 -5.23 20.44 -32.26
CA GLU A 248 -4.66 21.36 -33.27
C GLU A 248 -4.08 20.64 -34.51
N HIS A 249 -3.84 19.33 -34.44
CA HIS A 249 -3.09 18.58 -35.45
C HIS A 249 -3.87 17.45 -36.12
N VAL A 250 -5.11 17.19 -35.66
CA VAL A 250 -5.94 16.09 -36.17
C VAL A 250 -6.93 16.57 -37.24
N ASP A 251 -7.39 15.64 -38.08
CA ASP A 251 -8.43 15.94 -39.06
C ASP A 251 -9.79 16.23 -38.39
N LYS A 252 -10.75 16.69 -39.20
CA LYS A 252 -12.09 17.05 -38.74
C LYS A 252 -12.82 15.91 -38.06
N ASN A 253 -12.68 14.67 -38.52
CA ASN A 253 -13.39 13.52 -37.96
C ASN A 253 -12.86 13.19 -36.57
N ILE A 254 -11.54 13.20 -36.39
CA ILE A 254 -10.91 12.96 -35.08
C ILE A 254 -11.17 14.15 -34.14
N ALA A 255 -11.20 15.39 -34.66
CA ALA A 255 -11.52 16.56 -33.87
C ALA A 255 -12.93 16.51 -33.24
N LEU A 256 -13.88 15.78 -33.85
CA LEU A 256 -15.21 15.53 -33.25
C LEU A 256 -15.11 14.77 -31.93
N THR A 257 -14.05 13.97 -31.75
CA THR A 257 -13.81 13.26 -30.48
C THR A 257 -13.35 14.18 -29.35
N LYS A 258 -13.05 15.46 -29.65
CA LYS A 258 -12.58 16.46 -28.69
C LYS A 258 -11.45 15.91 -27.80
N PRO A 259 -10.32 15.48 -28.39
CA PRO A 259 -9.22 14.95 -27.61
C PRO A 259 -8.69 16.02 -26.65
N GLU A 260 -8.66 15.72 -25.34
CA GLU A 260 -8.12 16.60 -24.31
C GLU A 260 -6.89 15.95 -23.67
N ILE A 261 -5.72 16.57 -23.81
CA ILE A 261 -4.48 16.08 -23.20
C ILE A 261 -4.32 16.67 -21.80
N PHE A 262 -3.95 15.85 -20.82
CA PHE A 262 -3.71 16.29 -19.45
C PHE A 262 -2.61 15.48 -18.78
N LEU A 263 -2.14 15.96 -17.63
CA LEU A 263 -1.15 15.30 -16.78
C LEU A 263 -1.84 14.60 -15.61
N GLU A 264 -1.57 13.31 -15.45
CA GLU A 264 -1.95 12.55 -14.26
C GLU A 264 -0.72 12.28 -13.37
N PRO A 265 -0.69 12.80 -12.13
CA PRO A 265 0.44 12.64 -11.22
C PRO A 265 0.73 11.18 -10.89
N MET A 266 2.01 10.82 -10.76
CA MET A 266 2.44 9.45 -10.42
C MET A 266 1.85 8.93 -9.10
N ALA A 267 1.65 9.81 -8.12
CA ALA A 267 1.02 9.45 -6.84
C ALA A 267 -0.42 8.90 -6.99
N HIS A 268 -1.07 9.12 -8.13
CA HIS A 268 -2.45 8.71 -8.37
C HIS A 268 -2.59 7.45 -9.22
N TRP A 269 -1.56 7.05 -9.98
CA TRP A 269 -1.64 5.97 -10.97
C TRP A 269 -2.19 4.66 -10.41
N HIS A 270 -1.79 4.30 -9.19
CA HIS A 270 -2.19 3.05 -8.55
C HIS A 270 -3.51 3.14 -7.77
N LEU A 271 -3.70 4.21 -6.99
CA LEU A 271 -4.85 4.32 -6.07
C LEU A 271 -6.11 4.94 -6.71
N HIS A 272 -5.92 5.77 -7.73
CA HIS A 272 -6.95 6.53 -8.41
C HIS A 272 -6.94 6.18 -9.91
N SER A 273 -7.00 4.90 -10.22
CA SER A 273 -6.93 4.39 -11.60
C SER A 273 -8.26 4.39 -12.37
N ASP A 274 -9.39 4.56 -11.68
CA ASP A 274 -10.72 4.34 -12.24
C ASP A 274 -11.33 5.66 -12.72
N TRP A 275 -11.70 5.68 -14.00
CA TRP A 275 -12.28 6.84 -14.67
C TRP A 275 -13.67 6.51 -15.19
N LYS A 276 -14.63 7.43 -14.98
CA LYS A 276 -15.97 7.35 -15.58
C LYS A 276 -16.31 8.70 -16.19
N ASN A 277 -16.57 8.72 -17.49
CA ASN A 277 -16.90 9.94 -18.24
C ASN A 277 -15.89 11.08 -18.01
N GLY A 278 -14.59 10.78 -18.10
CA GLY A 278 -13.52 11.76 -17.94
C GLY A 278 -13.30 12.25 -16.50
N VAL A 279 -14.02 11.71 -15.52
CA VAL A 279 -13.85 12.04 -14.10
C VAL A 279 -13.24 10.85 -13.37
N ASN A 280 -12.21 11.11 -12.58
CA ASN A 280 -11.63 10.11 -11.69
C ASN A 280 -12.62 9.78 -10.57
N VAL A 281 -13.05 8.52 -10.48
CA VAL A 281 -14.01 8.04 -9.47
C VAL A 281 -13.33 7.23 -8.37
N GLY A 282 -12.01 7.32 -8.26
CA GLY A 282 -11.19 6.57 -7.32
C GLY A 282 -10.59 5.33 -7.97
N GLY A 283 -10.80 4.18 -7.34
CA GLY A 283 -10.20 2.92 -7.73
C GLY A 283 -9.77 2.15 -6.49
N ARG A 284 -8.50 1.73 -6.46
CA ARG A 284 -7.95 0.92 -5.36
C ARG A 284 -8.03 1.58 -3.98
N ILE A 285 -8.09 2.92 -3.93
CA ILE A 285 -8.28 3.67 -2.69
C ILE A 285 -9.50 3.19 -1.89
N GLN A 286 -10.56 2.72 -2.54
CA GLN A 286 -11.76 2.21 -1.86
C GLN A 286 -11.45 0.97 -1.00
N TYR A 287 -10.57 0.07 -1.49
CA TYR A 287 -10.14 -1.11 -0.73
C TYR A 287 -9.26 -0.72 0.46
N VAL A 288 -8.45 0.33 0.33
CA VAL A 288 -7.67 0.90 1.44
C VAL A 288 -8.58 1.34 2.59
N TRP A 289 -9.63 2.10 2.28
CA TRP A 289 -10.62 2.50 3.28
C TRP A 289 -11.37 1.31 3.87
N LEU A 290 -11.82 0.37 3.02
CA LEU A 290 -12.55 -0.82 3.44
C LEU A 290 -11.74 -1.66 4.42
N PHE A 291 -10.51 -2.03 4.05
CA PHE A 291 -9.64 -2.85 4.91
C PHE A 291 -9.21 -2.10 6.17
N GLY A 292 -8.96 -0.78 6.08
CA GLY A 292 -8.68 0.05 7.25
C GLY A 292 -9.82 0.02 8.27
N ILE A 293 -11.07 0.16 7.83
CA ILE A 293 -12.25 0.06 8.69
C ILE A 293 -12.36 -1.34 9.30
N ILE A 294 -12.18 -2.40 8.50
CA ILE A 294 -12.24 -3.78 8.99
C ILE A 294 -11.16 -4.04 10.06
N GLY A 295 -9.92 -3.60 9.82
CA GLY A 295 -8.83 -3.74 10.79
C GLY A 295 -9.11 -3.02 12.10
N LEU A 296 -9.65 -1.80 12.04
CA LEU A 296 -10.08 -1.05 13.22
C LEU A 296 -11.19 -1.78 13.98
N VAL A 297 -12.20 -2.28 13.27
CA VAL A 297 -13.32 -3.02 13.88
C VAL A 297 -12.83 -4.30 14.56
N VAL A 298 -11.97 -5.08 13.91
CA VAL A 298 -11.39 -6.31 14.49
C VAL A 298 -10.60 -6.02 15.77
N LEU A 299 -9.80 -4.95 15.77
CA LEU A 299 -9.08 -4.53 16.97
C LEU A 299 -10.04 -4.12 18.10
N LEU A 300 -11.09 -3.39 17.78
CA LEU A 300 -12.11 -3.00 18.75
C LEU A 300 -12.84 -4.22 19.33
N LEU A 301 -13.15 -5.24 18.52
CA LEU A 301 -13.73 -6.49 19.02
C LEU A 301 -12.80 -7.19 20.03
N ALA A 302 -11.48 -7.19 19.77
CA ALA A 302 -10.50 -7.73 20.71
C ALA A 302 -10.45 -6.92 22.03
N CYS A 303 -10.51 -5.58 21.94
CA CYS A 303 -10.57 -4.70 23.10
C CYS A 303 -11.86 -4.91 23.92
N ILE A 304 -13.01 -5.02 23.26
CA ILE A 304 -14.31 -5.27 23.89
C ILE A 304 -14.32 -6.63 24.57
N ASN A 305 -13.76 -7.66 23.93
CA ASN A 305 -13.63 -8.98 24.54
C ASN A 305 -12.80 -8.93 25.82
N PHE A 306 -11.67 -8.21 25.80
CA PHE A 306 -10.85 -7.97 26.99
C PHE A 306 -11.63 -7.25 28.11
N MET A 307 -12.36 -6.19 27.77
CA MET A 307 -13.21 -5.47 28.72
C MET A 307 -14.28 -6.39 29.32
N ASN A 308 -14.94 -7.21 28.49
CA ASN A 308 -16.00 -8.11 28.89
C ASN A 308 -15.51 -9.18 29.87
N LEU A 309 -14.34 -9.78 29.60
CA LEU A 309 -13.72 -10.77 30.47
C LEU A 309 -13.18 -10.16 31.77
N SER A 310 -12.60 -8.96 31.71
CA SER A 310 -12.17 -8.21 32.89
C SER A 310 -13.35 -7.88 33.80
N THR A 311 -14.47 -7.46 33.19
CA THR A 311 -15.72 -7.13 33.88
C THR A 311 -16.45 -8.37 34.39
N ALA A 312 -16.34 -9.53 33.75
CA ALA A 312 -16.91 -10.77 34.29
C ALA A 312 -16.32 -11.13 35.68
N ARG A 313 -15.14 -10.61 36.01
CA ARG A 313 -14.46 -10.78 37.31
C ARG A 313 -14.71 -9.62 38.27
N SER A 314 -15.63 -8.72 37.95
CA SER A 314 -15.91 -7.52 38.74
C SER A 314 -16.25 -7.83 40.18
N GLU A 315 -16.90 -8.95 40.48
CA GLU A 315 -17.30 -9.30 41.85
C GLU A 315 -16.09 -9.52 42.77
N LYS A 316 -15.11 -10.32 42.32
CA LYS A 316 -13.87 -10.55 43.06
C LYS A 316 -13.04 -9.27 43.14
N ARG A 317 -12.92 -8.54 42.02
CA ARG A 317 -12.18 -7.26 41.96
C ARG A 317 -12.83 -6.16 42.81
N ALA A 318 -14.16 -6.14 42.93
CA ALA A 318 -14.89 -5.17 43.74
C ALA A 318 -14.55 -5.34 45.22
N LYS A 319 -14.51 -6.58 45.73
CA LYS A 319 -14.07 -6.86 47.12
C LYS A 319 -12.65 -6.37 47.37
N GLU A 320 -11.73 -6.62 46.45
CA GLU A 320 -10.34 -6.11 46.54
C GLU A 320 -10.28 -4.58 46.56
N VAL A 321 -11.03 -3.91 45.69
CA VAL A 321 -11.11 -2.43 45.62
C VAL A 321 -11.74 -1.86 46.89
N GLY A 322 -12.80 -2.47 47.41
CA GLY A 322 -13.48 -2.06 48.63
C GLY A 322 -12.55 -2.10 49.85
N ILE A 323 -11.79 -3.19 50.00
CA ILE A 323 -10.78 -3.32 51.08
C ILE A 323 -9.69 -2.25 50.92
N ARG A 324 -9.14 -2.04 49.72
CA ARG A 324 -8.08 -1.04 49.50
C ARG A 324 -8.54 0.39 49.76
N LYS A 325 -9.76 0.74 49.37
CA LYS A 325 -10.36 2.05 49.68
C LYS A 325 -10.60 2.22 51.19
N ALA A 326 -11.05 1.17 51.87
CA ALA A 326 -11.20 1.20 53.34
C ALA A 326 -9.87 1.41 54.07
N VAL A 327 -8.77 0.90 53.49
CA VAL A 327 -7.39 1.09 53.99
C VAL A 327 -6.75 2.41 53.50
N GLY A 328 -7.50 3.25 52.75
CA GLY A 328 -7.07 4.62 52.39
C GLY A 328 -6.58 4.82 50.96
N SER A 329 -6.74 3.83 50.05
CA SER A 329 -6.38 4.02 48.64
C SER A 329 -7.32 5.00 47.92
N LEU A 330 -6.75 5.98 47.24
CA LEU A 330 -7.50 6.97 46.45
C LEU A 330 -7.95 6.38 45.10
N ARG A 331 -9.06 6.89 44.55
CA ARG A 331 -9.61 6.44 43.26
C ARG A 331 -8.58 6.50 42.12
N GLY A 332 -7.78 7.57 42.05
CA GLY A 332 -6.75 7.73 41.03
C GLY A 332 -5.65 6.66 41.09
N GLN A 333 -5.31 6.18 42.29
CA GLN A 333 -4.33 5.09 42.46
C GLN A 333 -4.85 3.77 41.88
N LEU A 334 -6.14 3.50 42.08
CA LEU A 334 -6.80 2.31 41.52
C LEU A 334 -6.93 2.38 39.99
N ILE A 335 -7.25 3.57 39.46
CA ILE A 335 -7.29 3.82 38.01
C ILE A 335 -5.91 3.55 37.40
N GLY A 336 -4.86 4.15 37.96
CA GLY A 336 -3.48 3.95 37.50
C GLY A 336 -3.04 2.49 37.57
N GLN A 337 -3.45 1.76 38.61
CA GLN A 337 -3.20 0.32 38.70
C GLN A 337 -3.90 -0.46 37.58
N PHE A 338 -5.19 -0.25 37.34
CA PHE A 338 -5.93 -0.99 36.31
C PHE A 338 -5.44 -0.68 34.89
N PHE A 339 -5.05 0.56 34.60
CA PHE A 339 -4.40 0.88 33.34
C PHE A 339 -3.04 0.20 33.22
N SER A 340 -2.23 0.18 34.29
CA SER A 340 -0.95 -0.53 34.28
C SER A 340 -1.12 -2.03 34.02
N GLU A 341 -2.17 -2.65 34.60
CA GLU A 341 -2.53 -4.05 34.33
C GLU A 341 -2.91 -4.26 32.85
N SER A 342 -3.72 -3.38 32.28
CA SER A 342 -4.20 -3.50 30.91
C SER A 342 -3.07 -3.26 29.90
N ILE A 343 -2.22 -2.25 30.13
CA ILE A 343 -1.05 -1.97 29.30
C ILE A 343 -0.06 -3.14 29.34
N LEU A 344 0.15 -3.77 30.50
CA LEU A 344 1.01 -4.95 30.59
C LEU A 344 0.46 -6.12 29.76
N VAL A 345 -0.86 -6.38 29.84
CA VAL A 345 -1.50 -7.41 29.01
C VAL A 345 -1.30 -7.10 27.53
N VAL A 346 -1.60 -5.88 27.10
CA VAL A 346 -1.47 -5.46 25.70
C VAL A 346 -0.01 -5.50 25.23
N ALA A 347 0.95 -5.14 26.07
CA ALA A 347 2.37 -5.24 25.73
C ALA A 347 2.80 -6.71 25.49
N LEU A 348 2.34 -7.64 26.34
CA LEU A 348 2.58 -9.07 26.12
C LEU A 348 1.87 -9.58 24.86
N SER A 349 0.62 -9.13 24.63
CA SER A 349 -0.13 -9.43 23.41
C SER A 349 0.56 -8.90 22.17
N PHE A 350 1.16 -7.71 22.23
CA PHE A 350 1.89 -7.09 21.13
C PHE A 350 3.11 -7.92 20.73
N VAL A 351 3.87 -8.45 21.70
CA VAL A 351 5.02 -9.34 21.42
C VAL A 351 4.56 -10.61 20.69
N LEU A 352 3.45 -11.21 21.13
CA LEU A 352 2.86 -12.36 20.45
C LEU A 352 2.28 -11.99 19.09
N ALA A 353 1.67 -10.80 18.97
CA ALA A 353 1.12 -10.29 17.73
C ALA A 353 2.22 -10.07 16.68
N MET A 354 3.34 -9.44 17.06
CA MET A 354 4.53 -9.30 16.23
C MET A 354 5.03 -10.66 15.73
N SER A 355 5.13 -11.64 16.62
CA SER A 355 5.55 -13.01 16.27
C SER A 355 4.57 -13.65 15.27
N GLY A 356 3.26 -13.52 15.54
CA GLY A 356 2.21 -13.99 14.64
C GLY A 356 2.23 -13.30 13.27
N THR A 357 2.37 -11.98 13.23
CA THR A 357 2.50 -11.19 12.01
C THR A 357 3.69 -11.65 11.18
N VAL A 358 4.87 -11.85 11.79
CA VAL A 358 6.07 -12.36 11.10
C VAL A 358 5.84 -13.74 10.50
N LEU A 359 5.20 -14.65 11.26
CA LEU A 359 4.92 -16.00 10.79
C LEU A 359 3.85 -16.03 9.67
N SER A 360 2.87 -15.13 9.72
CA SER A 360 1.81 -15.04 8.73
C SER A 360 2.19 -14.23 7.49
N LEU A 361 3.25 -13.41 7.54
CA LEU A 361 3.62 -12.50 6.46
C LEU A 361 3.93 -13.20 5.13
N PRO A 362 4.68 -14.33 5.07
CA PRO A 362 4.93 -15.02 3.81
C PRO A 362 3.64 -15.49 3.14
N PHE A 363 2.75 -16.13 3.91
CA PHE A 363 1.46 -16.58 3.41
C PHE A 363 0.57 -15.41 2.96
N PHE A 364 0.61 -14.29 3.69
CA PHE A 364 -0.10 -13.07 3.31
C PHE A 364 0.44 -12.50 1.99
N ASN A 365 1.76 -12.44 1.83
CA ASN A 365 2.42 -11.95 0.63
C ASN A 365 2.08 -12.79 -0.62
N ASP A 366 2.03 -14.11 -0.48
CA ASP A 366 1.65 -15.02 -1.56
C ASP A 366 0.19 -14.79 -2.01
N ILE A 367 -0.74 -14.63 -1.06
CA ILE A 367 -2.16 -14.41 -1.37
C ILE A 367 -2.41 -13.01 -1.93
N ALA A 368 -1.71 -12.00 -1.40
CA ALA A 368 -1.90 -10.62 -1.78
C ALA A 368 -1.15 -10.22 -3.06
N ASP A 369 -0.32 -11.10 -3.63
CA ASP A 369 0.68 -10.76 -4.66
C ASP A 369 1.52 -9.54 -4.24
N LYS A 370 2.12 -9.63 -3.04
CA LYS A 370 2.90 -8.55 -2.42
C LYS A 370 4.25 -9.07 -1.92
N GLN A 371 5.19 -8.16 -1.73
CA GLN A 371 6.46 -8.45 -1.04
C GLN A 371 6.64 -7.49 0.13
N THR A 372 5.60 -7.37 0.95
CA THR A 372 5.62 -6.48 2.10
C THR A 372 6.53 -7.06 3.19
N ALA A 373 7.39 -6.24 3.76
CA ALA A 373 8.31 -6.60 4.83
C ALA A 373 8.09 -5.67 6.02
N ILE A 374 8.36 -6.17 7.24
CA ILE A 374 8.35 -5.31 8.43
C ILE A 374 9.59 -4.40 8.35
N PRO A 375 9.43 -3.07 8.40
CA PRO A 375 10.53 -2.12 8.29
C PRO A 375 11.28 -2.00 9.62
N TRP A 376 11.97 -3.06 10.04
CA TRP A 376 12.69 -3.15 11.32
C TRP A 376 13.68 -2.01 11.57
N SER A 377 14.30 -1.51 10.50
CA SER A 377 15.30 -0.44 10.53
C SER A 377 14.69 0.96 10.62
N ASN A 378 13.38 1.12 10.37
CA ASN A 378 12.74 2.43 10.35
C ASN A 378 12.29 2.83 11.77
N PRO A 379 12.86 3.89 12.37
CA PRO A 379 12.46 4.33 13.72
C PRO A 379 10.98 4.75 13.82
N ALA A 380 10.41 5.27 12.73
CA ALA A 380 9.01 5.68 12.71
C ALA A 380 8.05 4.49 12.94
N TYR A 381 8.40 3.30 12.43
CA TYR A 381 7.62 2.08 12.65
C TYR A 381 7.50 1.73 14.14
N TRP A 382 8.59 1.84 14.89
CA TRP A 382 8.60 1.57 16.32
C TRP A 382 7.82 2.61 17.12
N ILE A 383 7.89 3.89 16.73
CA ILE A 383 7.10 4.96 17.35
C ILE A 383 5.60 4.71 17.11
N VAL A 384 5.20 4.43 15.87
CA VAL A 384 3.81 4.10 15.53
C VAL A 384 3.34 2.85 16.27
N SER A 385 4.16 1.81 16.35
CA SER A 385 3.85 0.58 17.09
C SER A 385 3.68 0.81 18.59
N LEU A 386 4.52 1.67 19.19
CA LEU A 386 4.40 2.06 20.59
C LEU A 386 3.09 2.82 20.85
N VAL A 387 2.77 3.80 20.00
CA VAL A 387 1.51 4.55 20.08
C VAL A 387 0.31 3.62 19.90
N PHE A 388 0.36 2.71 18.93
CA PHE A 388 -0.65 1.69 18.71
C PHE A 388 -0.86 0.81 19.96
N CYS A 389 0.21 0.34 20.58
CA CYS A 389 0.16 -0.46 21.81
C CYS A 389 -0.44 0.34 22.98
N LEU A 390 -0.05 1.61 23.15
CA LEU A 390 -0.57 2.48 24.21
C LEU A 390 -2.06 2.79 24.01
N LEU A 391 -2.47 3.16 22.80
CA LEU A 391 -3.87 3.41 22.47
C LEU A 391 -4.73 2.15 22.68
N THR A 392 -4.25 0.99 22.23
CA THR A 392 -4.94 -0.29 22.47
C THR A 392 -5.07 -0.57 23.98
N GLY A 393 -4.02 -0.34 24.77
CA GLY A 393 -4.04 -0.50 26.23
C GLY A 393 -5.00 0.45 26.95
N LEU A 394 -5.05 1.71 26.50
CA LEU A 394 -5.98 2.71 27.03
C LEU A 394 -7.43 2.36 26.69
N VAL A 395 -7.70 2.00 25.43
CA VAL A 395 -9.04 1.58 24.99
C VAL A 395 -9.44 0.34 25.78
N ALA A 396 -8.70 -0.77 25.71
CA ALA A 396 -9.01 -2.02 26.39
C ALA A 396 -9.16 -1.87 27.92
N GLY A 397 -8.32 -1.04 28.55
CA GLY A 397 -8.33 -0.79 29.99
C GLY A 397 -9.36 0.23 30.48
N SER A 398 -9.97 1.03 29.59
CA SER A 398 -10.83 2.15 29.94
C SER A 398 -12.03 1.74 30.82
N TYR A 399 -12.79 0.74 30.39
CA TYR A 399 -14.00 0.31 31.09
C TYR A 399 -13.69 -0.29 32.47
N PRO A 400 -12.78 -1.27 32.62
CA PRO A 400 -12.38 -1.78 33.94
C PRO A 400 -11.82 -0.68 34.85
N ALA A 401 -10.98 0.22 34.33
CA ALA A 401 -10.36 1.25 35.15
C ALA A 401 -11.36 2.28 35.68
N LEU A 402 -12.25 2.79 34.82
CA LEU A 402 -13.19 3.84 35.18
C LEU A 402 -14.41 3.33 35.96
N TYR A 403 -14.94 2.17 35.57
CA TYR A 403 -16.14 1.58 36.16
C TYR A 403 -15.84 0.90 37.51
N LEU A 404 -14.79 0.05 37.58
CA LEU A 404 -14.48 -0.68 38.83
C LEU A 404 -13.92 0.24 39.91
N SER A 405 -13.17 1.29 39.53
CA SER A 405 -12.64 2.25 40.50
C SER A 405 -13.74 3.12 41.13
N ALA A 406 -14.95 3.15 40.57
CA ALA A 406 -16.06 3.95 41.09
C ALA A 406 -16.81 3.28 42.26
N PHE A 407 -16.52 2.01 42.60
CA PHE A 407 -17.31 1.29 43.62
C PHE A 407 -17.17 1.87 45.03
N ASN A 408 -18.30 1.93 45.75
CA ASN A 408 -18.36 2.39 47.14
C ASN A 408 -18.00 1.25 48.12
N PRO A 409 -17.08 1.47 49.07
CA PRO A 409 -16.64 0.43 50.02
C PRO A 409 -17.79 -0.13 50.88
N LEU A 410 -18.72 0.74 51.29
CA LEU A 410 -19.82 0.40 52.18
C LEU A 410 -20.83 -0.58 51.55
N SER A 411 -21.06 -0.52 50.24
CA SER A 411 -21.99 -1.41 49.54
C SER A 411 -21.37 -2.77 49.22
N VAL A 412 -20.04 -2.84 49.05
CA VAL A 412 -19.34 -4.09 48.71
C VAL A 412 -19.08 -4.98 49.95
N LEU A 413 -18.78 -4.37 51.10
CA LEU A 413 -18.43 -5.10 52.33
C LEU A 413 -19.65 -5.67 53.10
N LYS A 414 -20.84 -5.09 52.93
CA LYS A 414 -22.07 -5.55 53.60
C LYS A 414 -22.77 -6.73 52.92
N GLY A 415 -22.25 -7.23 51.78
CA GLY A 415 -22.81 -8.39 51.07
C GLY A 415 -24.20 -8.17 50.44
N THR A 416 -24.87 -7.05 50.69
CA THR A 416 -26.18 -6.67 50.12
C THR A 416 -26.08 -6.13 48.69
N PHE A 417 -24.98 -6.40 47.99
CA PHE A 417 -24.70 -5.85 46.67
C PHE A 417 -25.58 -6.51 45.60
N LYS A 418 -26.78 -5.95 45.38
CA LYS A 418 -27.51 -6.13 44.13
C LYS A 418 -27.11 -4.97 43.21
N ALA A 419 -26.23 -5.22 42.26
CA ALA A 419 -25.94 -4.27 41.19
C ALA A 419 -27.29 -3.85 40.56
N GLY A 420 -27.59 -2.54 40.53
CA GLY A 420 -28.89 -2.05 40.04
C GLY A 420 -29.21 -2.57 38.64
N ARG A 421 -30.50 -2.63 38.25
CA ARG A 421 -30.98 -3.22 36.98
C ARG A 421 -30.20 -2.73 35.73
N PHE A 422 -29.66 -1.50 35.78
CA PHE A 422 -28.89 -0.85 34.72
C PHE A 422 -27.36 -1.02 34.82
N ALA A 423 -26.82 -1.56 35.91
CA ALA A 423 -25.38 -1.75 36.08
C ALA A 423 -24.76 -2.73 35.06
N SER A 424 -25.55 -3.68 34.56
CA SER A 424 -25.12 -4.63 33.52
C SER A 424 -25.35 -4.13 32.09
N LEU A 425 -26.03 -2.99 31.91
CA LEU A 425 -26.48 -2.50 30.61
C LEU A 425 -25.31 -2.14 29.66
N PRO A 426 -24.25 -1.43 30.09
CA PRO A 426 -23.12 -1.13 29.21
C PRO A 426 -22.41 -2.40 28.70
N ARG A 427 -22.21 -3.40 29.57
CA ARG A 427 -21.65 -4.70 29.17
C ARG A 427 -22.55 -5.42 28.17
N ARG A 428 -23.86 -5.44 28.40
CA ARG A 428 -24.82 -6.08 27.48
C ARG A 428 -24.78 -5.42 26.10
N VAL A 429 -24.75 -4.09 26.03
CA VAL A 429 -24.63 -3.35 24.76
C VAL A 429 -23.34 -3.71 24.03
N LEU A 430 -22.19 -3.71 24.74
CA LEU A 430 -20.90 -4.07 24.15
C LEU A 430 -20.88 -5.51 23.62
N VAL A 431 -21.45 -6.47 24.36
CA VAL A 431 -21.54 -7.87 23.95
C VAL A 431 -22.44 -8.03 22.72
N VAL A 432 -23.62 -7.41 22.71
CA VAL A 432 -24.55 -7.49 21.57
C VAL A 432 -23.88 -6.90 20.33
N LEU A 433 -23.25 -5.72 20.44
CA LEU A 433 -22.51 -5.10 19.34
C LEU A 433 -21.40 -6.02 18.82
N GLN A 434 -20.60 -6.62 19.71
CA GLN A 434 -19.53 -7.54 19.34
C GLN A 434 -20.05 -8.73 18.52
N PHE A 435 -21.13 -9.37 18.98
CA PHE A 435 -21.72 -10.51 18.28
C PHE A 435 -22.38 -10.10 16.96
N THR A 436 -23.10 -8.98 16.92
CA THR A 436 -23.71 -8.47 15.68
C THR A 436 -22.64 -8.23 14.62
N VAL A 437 -21.58 -7.49 14.96
CA VAL A 437 -20.48 -7.20 14.02
C VAL A 437 -19.80 -8.47 13.54
N SER A 438 -19.51 -9.41 14.45
CA SER A 438 -18.85 -10.67 14.09
C SER A 438 -19.71 -11.51 13.14
N VAL A 439 -21.00 -11.62 13.40
CA VAL A 439 -21.95 -12.34 12.53
C VAL A 439 -22.07 -11.67 11.16
N THR A 440 -22.16 -10.35 11.11
CA THR A 440 -22.20 -9.60 9.84
C THR A 440 -20.94 -9.84 9.01
N LEU A 441 -19.76 -9.81 9.63
CA LEU A 441 -18.49 -10.08 8.94
C LEU A 441 -18.45 -11.52 8.39
N ILE A 442 -18.86 -12.51 9.20
CA ILE A 442 -18.90 -13.92 8.77
C ILE A 442 -19.84 -14.10 7.57
N ILE A 443 -21.05 -13.53 7.61
CA ILE A 443 -22.00 -13.60 6.49
C ILE A 443 -21.40 -12.94 5.24
N GLY A 444 -20.76 -11.78 5.40
CA GLY A 444 -20.08 -11.08 4.30
C GLY A 444 -18.97 -11.91 3.66
N THR A 445 -18.10 -12.53 4.47
CA THR A 445 -17.03 -13.40 3.98
C THR A 445 -17.58 -14.64 3.27
N ILE A 446 -18.62 -15.27 3.81
CA ILE A 446 -19.27 -16.44 3.18
C ILE A 446 -19.87 -16.04 1.83
N ARG A 447 -20.58 -14.91 1.75
CA ARG A 447 -21.15 -14.43 0.48
C ARG A 447 -20.07 -14.16 -0.56
N MET A 448 -18.98 -13.48 -0.17
CA MET A 448 -17.84 -13.21 -1.05
C MET A 448 -17.20 -14.52 -1.56
N LEU A 449 -17.03 -15.50 -0.68
CA LEU A 449 -16.46 -16.80 -1.04
C LEU A 449 -17.38 -17.58 -1.99
N LEU A 450 -18.70 -17.54 -1.75
CA LEU A 450 -19.69 -18.14 -2.65
C LEU A 450 -19.68 -17.48 -4.03
N GLU A 451 -19.63 -16.14 -4.11
CA GLU A 451 -19.54 -15.44 -5.40
C GLU A 451 -18.27 -15.80 -6.18
N ASN A 452 -17.13 -15.94 -5.49
CA ASN A 452 -15.90 -16.40 -6.13
C ASN A 452 -15.99 -17.86 -6.61
N LEU A 453 -16.56 -18.76 -5.81
CA LEU A 453 -16.76 -20.16 -6.22
C LEU A 453 -17.69 -20.27 -7.44
N VAL A 454 -18.75 -19.46 -7.48
CA VAL A 454 -19.65 -19.40 -8.64
C VAL A 454 -18.90 -18.91 -9.87
N LYS A 455 -18.09 -17.85 -9.77
CA LYS A 455 -17.26 -17.36 -10.89
C LYS A 455 -16.32 -18.45 -11.42
N ILE A 456 -15.64 -19.16 -10.52
CA ILE A 456 -14.75 -20.26 -10.88
C ILE A 456 -15.52 -21.38 -11.59
N GLN A 457 -16.70 -21.77 -11.10
CA GLN A 457 -17.51 -22.78 -11.78
C GLN A 457 -17.94 -22.37 -13.19
N TYR A 458 -18.26 -21.09 -13.42
CA TYR A 458 -18.55 -20.59 -14.76
C TYR A 458 -17.32 -20.58 -15.67
N GLU A 459 -16.13 -20.26 -15.15
CA GLU A 459 -14.88 -20.20 -15.90
C GLU A 459 -14.34 -21.60 -16.29
N TYR A 460 -14.71 -22.66 -15.55
CA TYR A 460 -14.43 -24.06 -15.92
C TYR A 460 -15.53 -24.71 -16.78
N ALA A 461 -16.72 -24.10 -16.88
CA ALA A 461 -17.83 -24.60 -17.69
C ALA A 461 -17.88 -23.99 -19.10
N SER A 462 -17.10 -22.94 -19.36
CA SER A 462 -16.80 -22.36 -20.68
C SER A 462 -15.49 -22.91 -21.23
#